data_AF-A0A821Q5R2-F1
#
_entry.id   AF-A0A821Q5R2-F1
#
_cell.length_a   1.000
_cell.length_b   1.000
_cell.length_c   1.000
_cell.angle_alpha   90.00
_cell.angle_beta   90.00
_cell.angle_gamma   90.00
#
_symmetry.space_group_name_H-M   'P 1'
#
loop_
_entity.id
_entity.type
_entity.pdbx_description
1 polymer ?
#
loop_
_entity_poly.entity_id
_entity_poly.type
_entity_poly.pdbx_seq_one_letter_code
_entity_poly.pdbx_strand_id
1 'polypeptide(L)'
;NDMIIYTIDYNKDDMETFVFCLAKKRTAAKLHRDMNDLSQFCSERKNADKRGLSGNYQILSEIGEVSSTIIDNRVADFIDKSELVFSFS
;
A
#
# COMPACT_ATOMS: atom_id res chain seq x y z
N ASN A 1 -3.12 7.64 19.67
CA ASN A 1 -2.60 7.11 18.39
C ASN A 1 -3.13 8.01 17.30
N ASP A 2 -2.37 9.06 17.03
CA ASP A 2 -2.70 10.07 16.03
C ASP A 2 -2.37 9.50 14.65
N MET A 3 -3.36 9.50 13.76
CA MET A 3 -3.22 9.09 12.37
C MET A 3 -3.37 10.33 11.51
N ILE A 4 -2.31 10.69 10.79
CA ILE A 4 -2.35 11.81 9.85
C ILE A 4 -2.69 11.23 8.47
N ILE A 5 -3.82 11.67 7.91
CA ILE A 5 -4.26 11.28 6.56
C ILE A 5 -3.86 12.39 5.59
N TYR A 6 -3.09 12.05 4.57
CA TYR A 6 -2.78 12.94 3.45
C TYR A 6 -3.57 12.48 2.22
N THR A 7 -4.51 13.31 1.76
CA THR A 7 -5.26 13.09 0.53
C THR A 7 -4.69 13.97 -0.57
N ILE A 8 -4.32 13.38 -1.71
CA ILE A 8 -3.80 14.09 -2.88
C ILE A 8 -4.72 13.75 -4.06
N ASP A 9 -5.49 14.73 -4.52
CA ASP A 9 -6.34 14.61 -5.69
C ASP A 9 -5.51 14.84 -6.96
N TYR A 10 -5.43 13.82 -7.82
CA TYR A 10 -4.81 13.91 -9.14
C TYR A 10 -5.84 14.18 -10.23
N ASN A 11 -5.41 14.82 -11.31
CA ASN A 11 -6.26 15.06 -12.47
C ASN A 11 -6.50 13.75 -13.24
N LYS A 12 -7.75 13.43 -13.56
CA LYS A 12 -8.17 12.10 -14.07
C LYS A 12 -7.59 11.73 -15.44
N ASP A 13 -7.08 12.71 -16.19
CA ASP A 13 -6.51 12.50 -17.53
C ASP A 13 -5.03 12.10 -17.51
N ASP A 14 -4.31 12.32 -16.40
CA ASP A 14 -2.84 12.15 -16.34
C ASP A 14 -2.38 10.83 -15.71
N MET A 15 -3.24 10.14 -14.97
CA MET A 15 -2.86 8.94 -14.20
C MET A 15 -3.89 7.83 -14.36
N GLU A 16 -3.44 6.62 -14.69
CA GLU A 16 -4.24 5.41 -14.58
C GLU A 16 -4.67 5.25 -13.11
N THR A 17 -5.97 5.17 -12.84
CA THR A 17 -6.46 4.87 -11.49
C THR A 17 -6.11 3.44 -11.15
N PHE A 18 -5.31 3.22 -10.10
CA PHE A 18 -5.02 1.89 -9.59
C PHE A 18 -5.12 1.88 -8.07
N VAL A 19 -5.61 0.78 -7.52
CA VAL A 19 -5.73 0.61 -6.07
C VAL A 19 -4.50 -0.10 -5.51
N PHE A 20 -3.84 0.52 -4.52
CA PHE A 20 -2.65 -0.01 -3.88
C PHE A 20 -2.59 0.35 -2.40
N CYS A 21 -2.25 -0.60 -1.53
CA CYS A 21 -2.05 -0.38 -0.11
C CYS A 21 -0.85 -1.18 0.42
N LEU A 22 -0.01 -0.51 1.21
CA LEU A 22 1.09 -1.12 1.96
C LEU A 22 0.91 -0.80 3.44
N ALA A 23 0.75 -1.87 4.24
CA ALA A 23 0.61 -1.74 5.69
C ALA A 23 1.05 -3.02 6.40
N LYS A 24 1.29 -2.95 7.72
CA LYS A 24 1.51 -4.15 8.54
C LYS A 24 0.31 -5.08 8.44
N LYS A 25 0.55 -6.40 8.45
CA LYS A 25 -0.49 -7.45 8.23
C LYS A 25 -1.82 -7.23 8.98
N ARG A 26 -1.76 -6.81 10.26
CA ARG A 26 -2.95 -6.52 11.08
C ARG A 26 -3.72 -5.28 10.60
N THR A 27 -2.99 -4.23 10.24
CA THR A 27 -3.56 -2.97 9.74
C THR A 27 -4.08 -3.15 8.30
N ALA A 28 -3.35 -3.87 7.44
CA ALA A 28 -3.76 -4.21 6.09
C ALA A 28 -5.09 -4.99 6.09
N ALA A 29 -5.24 -6.00 6.96
CA ALA A 29 -6.48 -6.75 7.10
C ALA A 29 -7.66 -5.89 7.57
N LYS A 30 -7.41 -4.85 8.39
CA LYS A 30 -8.42 -3.88 8.80
C LYS A 30 -8.80 -2.96 7.63
N LEU A 31 -7.82 -2.38 6.95
CA LEU A 31 -8.03 -1.49 5.79
C LEU A 31 -8.74 -2.20 4.64
N HIS A 32 -8.41 -3.47 4.37
CA HIS A 32 -9.09 -4.26 3.35
C HIS A 32 -10.59 -4.46 3.64
N ARG A 33 -10.99 -4.44 4.92
CA ARG A 33 -12.41 -4.50 5.33
C ARG A 33 -13.08 -3.13 5.40
N ASP A 34 -12.35 -2.14 5.90
CA ASP A 34 -12.88 -0.80 6.15
C ASP A 34 -12.96 0.05 4.87
N MET A 35 -12.09 -0.21 3.87
CA MET A 35 -12.07 0.47 2.57
C MET A 35 -12.60 -0.45 1.47
N ASN A 36 -13.75 -0.07 0.89
CA ASN A 36 -14.43 -0.91 -0.09
C ASN A 36 -13.60 -1.09 -1.38
N ASP A 37 -12.83 -0.08 -1.79
CA ASP A 37 -11.99 -0.15 -2.98
C ASP A 37 -10.90 -1.22 -2.83
N LEU A 38 -10.24 -1.31 -1.65
CA LEU A 38 -9.27 -2.37 -1.38
C LEU A 38 -9.92 -3.75 -1.42
N SER A 39 -11.15 -3.88 -0.92
CA SER A 39 -11.90 -5.15 -0.97
C SER A 39 -12.23 -5.56 -2.40
N GLN A 40 -12.62 -4.59 -3.23
CA GLN A 40 -13.16 -4.80 -4.56
C GLN A 40 -12.08 -4.96 -5.63
N PHE A 41 -10.97 -4.23 -5.51
CA PHE A 41 -9.91 -4.16 -6.54
C PHE A 41 -8.64 -4.93 -6.14
N CYS A 42 -8.24 -4.94 -4.85
CA CYS A 42 -7.02 -5.64 -4.42
C CYS A 42 -7.29 -7.12 -4.10
N SER A 43 -7.36 -7.94 -5.16
CA SER A 43 -7.49 -9.40 -5.06
C SER A 43 -6.16 -10.09 -4.71
N GLU A 44 -5.03 -9.54 -5.13
CA GLU A 44 -3.70 -10.05 -4.79
C GLU A 44 -3.21 -9.49 -3.44
N ARG A 45 -2.76 -10.40 -2.57
CA ARG A 45 -2.11 -10.06 -1.30
C ARG A 45 -0.73 -10.69 -1.25
N LYS A 46 0.32 -9.87 -1.23
CA LYS A 46 1.71 -10.34 -1.18
C LYS A 46 2.38 -9.90 0.11
N ASN A 47 3.22 -10.79 0.66
CA ASN A 47 4.10 -10.41 1.76
C ASN A 47 5.25 -9.57 1.19
N ALA A 48 5.53 -8.43 1.84
CA ALA A 48 6.59 -7.52 1.40
C ALA A 48 7.99 -7.95 1.87
N ASP A 49 8.09 -9.07 2.57
CA ASP A 49 9.33 -9.66 3.12
C ASP A 49 10.41 -9.86 2.05
N LYS A 50 10.00 -10.25 0.84
CA LYS A 50 10.89 -10.42 -0.33
C LYS A 50 11.48 -9.11 -0.86
N ARG A 51 11.15 -7.96 -0.28
CA ARG A 51 11.49 -6.62 -0.76
C ARG A 51 12.23 -5.75 0.26
N GLY A 52 12.85 -6.38 1.26
CA GLY A 52 13.68 -5.70 2.25
C GLY A 52 12.91 -5.08 3.42
N LEU A 53 11.59 -5.27 3.50
CA LEU A 53 10.76 -4.77 4.60
C LEU A 53 10.72 -5.80 5.75
N SER A 54 11.34 -5.48 6.89
CA SER A 54 11.49 -6.39 8.02
C SER A 54 10.23 -6.48 8.92
N GLY A 55 9.34 -5.48 8.84
CA GLY A 55 8.22 -5.30 9.78
C GLY A 55 6.93 -6.11 9.54
N ASN A 56 6.95 -7.28 8.89
CA ASN A 56 5.74 -8.06 8.56
C ASN A 56 4.70 -7.25 7.74
N TYR A 57 5.19 -6.52 6.74
CA TYR A 57 4.35 -5.73 5.85
C TYR A 57 3.63 -6.60 4.82
N GLN A 58 2.41 -6.19 4.50
CA GLN A 58 1.56 -6.78 3.50
C GLN A 58 1.19 -5.73 2.45
N ILE A 59 1.31 -6.14 1.19
CA ILE A 59 0.93 -5.36 0.03
C ILE A 59 -0.42 -5.88 -0.46
N LEU A 60 -1.37 -4.98 -0.61
CA LEU A 60 -2.64 -5.15 -1.29
C LEU A 60 -2.52 -4.35 -2.58
N SER A 61 -2.65 -4.98 -3.73
CA SER A 61 -2.56 -4.28 -5.01
C SER A 61 -3.55 -4.84 -5.99
N GLU A 62 -4.15 -3.96 -6.79
CA GLU A 62 -4.91 -4.35 -7.97
C GLU A 62 -4.01 -5.04 -9.01
N ILE A 63 -2.82 -4.47 -9.25
CA ILE A 63 -1.83 -5.00 -10.19
C ILE A 63 -0.56 -5.36 -9.43
N GLY A 64 -0.25 -6.65 -9.33
CA GLY A 64 0.93 -7.15 -8.61
C GLY A 64 2.27 -6.61 -9.13
N GLU A 65 2.33 -6.21 -10.40
CA GLU A 65 3.54 -5.70 -11.05
C GLU A 65 3.88 -4.26 -10.64
N VAL A 66 2.84 -3.41 -10.46
CA VAL A 66 2.96 -2.00 -10.02
C VAL A 66 3.63 -1.89 -8.67
N SER A 67 3.37 -2.86 -7.79
CA SER A 67 4.02 -2.94 -6.48
C SER A 67 5.55 -2.83 -6.62
N SER A 68 6.16 -3.51 -7.61
CA SER A 68 7.62 -3.57 -7.87
C SER A 68 8.19 -2.23 -8.28
N THR A 69 7.42 -1.49 -9.06
CA THR A 69 7.80 -0.19 -9.58
C THR A 69 7.73 0.89 -8.49
N ILE A 70 6.79 0.77 -7.56
CA ILE A 70 6.60 1.75 -6.48
C ILE A 70 7.55 1.51 -5.31
N ILE A 71 7.74 0.25 -4.90
CA ILE A 71 8.59 -0.09 -3.75
C ILE A 71 10.00 -0.46 -4.24
N ASP A 72 10.86 0.56 -4.37
CA ASP A 72 12.31 0.38 -4.47
C ASP A 72 12.97 0.33 -3.08
N ASN A 73 14.21 -0.14 -2.99
CA ASN A 73 14.97 -0.33 -1.74
C ASN A 73 14.99 0.92 -0.85
N ARG A 74 15.10 2.12 -1.45
CA ARG A 74 15.08 3.38 -0.68
C ARG A 74 13.72 3.65 -0.03
N VAL A 75 12.63 3.35 -0.75
CA VAL A 75 11.27 3.50 -0.26
C VAL A 75 10.99 2.45 0.80
N ALA A 76 11.42 1.21 0.59
CA ALA A 76 11.35 0.14 1.59
C ALA A 76 12.04 0.55 2.90
N ASP A 77 13.29 1.02 2.84
CA ASP A 77 14.04 1.48 4.01
C ASP A 77 13.35 2.64 4.74
N PHE A 78 12.79 3.59 3.99
CA PHE A 78 12.08 4.73 4.57
C PHE A 78 10.80 4.30 5.30
N ILE A 79 10.06 3.36 4.72
CA ILE A 79 8.82 2.84 5.29
C ILE A 79 9.09 1.98 6.51
N ASP A 80 10.13 1.15 6.48
CA ASP A 80 10.52 0.31 7.62
C ASP A 80 10.91 1.18 8.83
N LYS A 81 11.62 2.28 8.59
CA LYS A 81 12.04 3.23 9.65
C LYS A 81 10.91 4.09 10.19
N SER A 82 9.89 4.38 9.38
CA SER A 82 8.86 5.38 9.71
C SER A 82 7.49 4.79 10.05
N GLU A 83 7.34 3.46 10.00
CA GLU A 83 6.08 2.73 10.22
C GLU A 83 4.87 3.29 9.44
N LEU A 84 5.14 3.86 8.26
CA LEU A 84 4.14 4.55 7.46
C LEU A 84 3.15 3.56 6.81
N VAL A 85 1.92 4.02 6.67
CA VAL A 85 0.85 3.32 5.96
C VAL A 85 0.54 4.11 4.70
N PHE A 86 0.56 3.44 3.54
CA PHE A 86 0.23 4.04 2.26
C PHE A 86 -1.01 3.36 1.69
N SER A 87 -1.96 4.17 1.22
CA SER A 87 -3.15 3.71 0.49
C SER A 87 -3.43 4.69 -0.66
N PHE A 88 -3.57 4.13 -1.86
CA PHE A 88 -4.01 4.81 -3.08
C PHE A 88 -5.28 4.10 -3.56
N SER A 89 -6.31 4.87 -3.89
CA SER A 89 -7.61 4.41 -4.38
C SER A 89 -8.17 5.40 -5.39
#